data_AF-A0A0F0GHV6-F1
#
_entry.id   AF-A0A0F0GHV6-F1
#
_cell.length_a   1.000
_cell.length_b   1.000
_cell.length_c   1.000
_cell.angle_alpha   90.00
_cell.angle_beta   90.00
_cell.angle_gamma   90.00
#
_symmetry.space_group_name_H-M   'P 1'
#
loop_
_entity.id
_entity.type
_entity.pdbx_description
1 polymer ?
#
loop_
_entity_poly.entity_id
_entity_poly.type
_entity_poly.pdbx_seq_one_letter_code
_entity_poly.pdbx_strand_id
1 'polypeptide(L)'
;WVAEALRALTGSGAEVRRITVDTTACDRDTLAAELRAAYAGTADLAGVLSLLALDEQVHPLHPALSAGLAATALLTQALGDAAIDAPLWCATR
;
A
#
# COMPACT_ATOMS: atom_id res chain seq x y z
N TRP A 1 -0.86 14.99 -1.16
CA TRP A 1 -1.74 13.90 -0.68
C TRP A 1 -1.14 13.12 0.47
N VAL A 2 0.08 12.55 0.34
CA VAL A 2 0.64 11.67 1.38
C VAL A 2 0.86 12.40 2.71
N ALA A 3 1.42 13.60 2.69
CA ALA A 3 1.65 14.38 3.91
C ALA A 3 0.33 14.79 4.59
N GLU A 4 -0.70 15.15 3.83
CA GLU A 4 -2.03 15.45 4.36
C GLU A 4 -2.68 14.21 4.98
N ALA A 5 -2.66 13.07 4.29
CA ALA A 5 -3.23 11.82 4.80
C ALA A 5 -2.56 11.38 6.11
N LEU A 6 -1.22 11.42 6.16
CA LEU A 6 -0.47 11.12 7.38
C LEU A 6 -0.86 12.06 8.53
N ARG A 7 -0.92 13.37 8.27
CA ARG A 7 -1.33 14.36 9.29
C ARG A 7 -2.76 14.15 9.78
N ALA A 8 -3.69 13.83 8.88
CA ALA A 8 -5.09 13.61 9.23
C ALA A 8 -5.26 12.36 10.10
N LEU A 9 -4.59 11.26 9.75
CA LEU A 9 -4.61 10.01 10.52
C LEU A 9 -3.97 10.18 11.91
N THR A 10 -2.76 10.74 11.98
CA THR A 10 -2.09 10.94 13.27
C THR A 10 -2.78 11.99 14.12
N GLY A 11 -3.33 13.04 13.52
CA GLY A 11 -4.16 14.04 14.21
C GLY A 11 -5.46 13.47 14.77
N SER A 12 -5.91 12.33 14.23
CA SER A 12 -7.08 11.56 14.71
C SER A 12 -6.69 10.46 15.70
N GLY A 13 -5.41 10.42 16.14
CA GLY A 13 -4.89 9.47 17.13
C GLY A 13 -4.42 8.11 16.58
N ALA A 14 -4.35 7.94 15.26
CA ALA A 14 -3.82 6.72 14.67
C ALA A 14 -2.29 6.66 14.78
N GLU A 15 -1.75 5.49 15.16
CA GLU A 15 -0.35 5.17 14.93
C GLU A 15 -0.18 4.76 13.47
N VAL A 16 0.68 5.46 12.73
CA VAL A 16 0.83 5.25 11.28
C VAL A 16 2.25 4.82 10.95
N ARG A 17 2.37 3.64 10.34
CA ARG A 17 3.61 3.20 9.69
C ARG A 17 3.50 3.44 8.19
N ARG A 18 4.41 4.25 7.65
CA ARG A 18 4.48 4.50 6.20
C ARG A 18 5.37 3.45 5.54
N ILE A 19 4.85 2.83 4.49
CA ILE A 19 5.60 2.01 3.53
C ILE A 19 5.61 2.76 2.20
N THR A 20 6.79 2.91 1.60
CA THR A 20 6.93 3.56 0.29
C THR A 20 7.14 2.47 -0.75
N VAL A 21 6.33 2.48 -1.80
CA VAL A 21 6.35 1.49 -2.86
C VAL A 21 6.77 2.17 -4.15
N ASP A 22 7.75 1.63 -4.84
CA ASP A 22 8.01 1.96 -6.24
C ASP A 22 7.02 1.20 -7.12
N THR A 23 5.98 1.89 -7.55
CA THR A 23 4.88 1.37 -8.39
C THR A 23 5.34 0.85 -9.76
N THR A 24 6.55 1.21 -10.22
CA THR A 24 7.08 0.81 -11.52
C THR A 24 7.96 -0.43 -11.46
N ALA A 25 8.39 -0.81 -10.26
CA ALA A 25 9.36 -1.89 -10.03
C ALA A 25 8.98 -2.86 -8.91
N CYS A 26 7.90 -2.61 -8.15
CA CYS A 26 7.49 -3.50 -7.08
C CYS A 26 7.01 -4.86 -7.61
N ASP A 27 7.24 -5.88 -6.80
CA ASP A 27 6.71 -7.22 -7.00
C ASP A 27 5.97 -7.69 -5.74
N ARG A 28 5.18 -8.76 -5.92
CA ARG A 28 4.31 -9.33 -4.89
C ARG A 28 5.10 -9.83 -3.67
N ASP A 29 6.20 -10.55 -3.90
CA ASP A 29 6.94 -11.26 -2.85
C ASP A 29 7.71 -10.27 -1.97
N THR A 30 8.37 -9.30 -2.60
CA THR A 30 9.06 -8.20 -1.91
C THR A 30 8.08 -7.39 -1.08
N LEU A 31 6.93 -7.01 -1.64
CA LEU A 31 5.91 -6.26 -0.92
C LEU A 31 5.32 -7.05 0.26
N ALA A 32 5.08 -8.36 0.10
CA ALA A 32 4.61 -9.21 1.18
C ALA A 32 5.67 -9.34 2.30
N ALA A 33 6.95 -9.43 1.95
CA ALA A 33 8.03 -9.46 2.93
C ALA A 33 8.14 -8.13 3.71
N GLU A 34 8.04 -6.99 3.02
CA GLU A 34 8.02 -5.68 3.64
C GLU A 34 6.82 -5.50 4.58
N LEU A 35 5.63 -5.96 4.16
CA LEU A 35 4.42 -5.93 4.99
C LEU A 35 4.57 -6.79 6.25
N ARG A 36 5.20 -7.97 6.17
CA ARG A 36 5.46 -8.81 7.36
C ARG A 36 6.51 -8.21 8.30
N ALA A 37 7.47 -7.45 7.77
CA ALA A 37 8.55 -6.83 8.55
C ALA A 37 8.12 -5.50 9.20
N ALA A 38 7.37 -4.66 8.47
CA ALA A 38 6.38 -3.79 9.09
C ALA A 38 5.43 -4.66 9.94
N TYR A 39 4.59 -4.23 10.86
CA TYR A 39 3.60 -5.10 11.54
C TYR A 39 4.04 -6.39 12.28
N ALA A 40 5.28 -6.89 12.21
CA ALA A 40 5.76 -7.95 13.08
C ALA A 40 5.60 -7.51 14.54
N GLY A 41 4.80 -8.26 15.30
CA GLY A 41 4.49 -7.93 16.70
C GLY A 41 3.38 -6.89 16.90
N THR A 42 2.72 -6.41 15.84
CA THR A 42 1.50 -5.63 15.92
C THR A 42 0.30 -6.57 16.03
N ALA A 43 -0.38 -6.56 17.17
CA ALA A 43 -1.52 -7.47 17.40
C ALA A 43 -2.77 -7.08 16.58
N ASP A 44 -3.08 -5.79 16.50
CA ASP A 44 -4.30 -5.29 15.87
C ASP A 44 -3.99 -4.20 14.83
N LEU A 45 -3.88 -4.60 13.57
CA LEU A 45 -3.80 -3.64 12.46
C LEU A 45 -5.21 -3.14 12.14
N ALA A 46 -5.47 -1.85 12.37
CA ALA A 46 -6.77 -1.24 12.08
C ALA A 46 -7.12 -1.22 10.57
N GLY A 47 -6.09 -1.20 9.71
CA GLY A 47 -6.21 -1.38 8.26
C GLY A 47 -5.12 -0.65 7.48
N VAL A 48 -5.26 -0.68 6.16
CA VAL A 48 -4.26 -0.23 5.19
C VAL A 48 -4.87 0.83 4.29
N LEU A 49 -4.31 2.04 4.30
CA LEU A 49 -4.65 3.10 3.35
C LEU A 49 -3.66 3.09 2.18
N SER A 50 -4.13 2.68 1.01
CA SER A 50 -3.37 2.74 -0.24
C SER A 50 -3.60 4.06 -0.96
N LEU A 51 -2.50 4.73 -1.28
CA LEU A 51 -2.47 5.91 -2.16
C LEU A 51 -1.86 5.59 -3.53
N LEU A 52 -1.62 4.30 -3.83
CA LEU A 52 -0.92 3.85 -5.03
C LEU A 52 -1.69 4.17 -6.31
N ALA A 53 -3.02 4.13 -6.26
CA ALA A 53 -3.89 4.46 -7.39
C ALA A 53 -3.73 5.89 -7.92
N LEU A 54 -3.09 6.79 -7.15
CA LEU A 54 -2.78 8.16 -7.56
C LEU A 54 -1.59 8.24 -8.53
N ASP A 55 -0.85 7.16 -8.71
CA ASP A 55 0.19 7.09 -9.74
C ASP A 55 -0.39 6.61 -11.08
N GLU A 56 -0.68 7.57 -11.94
CA GLU A 56 -1.25 7.35 -13.27
C GLU A 56 -0.18 7.23 -14.37
N GLN A 57 1.13 7.19 -14.04
CA GLN A 57 2.17 6.92 -15.02
C GLN A 57 1.96 5.56 -15.70
N VAL A 58 2.31 5.42 -16.97
CA VAL A 58 2.23 4.14 -17.69
C VAL A 58 3.26 3.16 -17.12
N HIS A 59 2.85 1.92 -16.85
CA HIS A 59 3.76 0.90 -16.32
C HIS A 59 4.78 0.46 -17.40
N PRO A 60 6.10 0.42 -17.11
CA PRO A 60 7.14 0.20 -18.11
C PRO A 60 7.05 -1.18 -18.79
N LEU A 61 6.65 -2.21 -18.05
CA LEU A 61 6.50 -3.58 -18.58
C LEU A 61 5.07 -3.90 -19.05
N HIS A 62 4.11 -3.04 -18.72
CA HIS A 62 2.68 -3.27 -18.99
C HIS A 62 2.02 -2.00 -19.51
N PRO A 63 2.27 -1.61 -20.78
CA PRO A 63 1.85 -0.30 -21.30
C PRO A 63 0.34 -0.03 -21.32
N ALA A 64 -0.48 -1.07 -21.14
CA ALA A 64 -1.94 -0.96 -21.04
C ALA A 64 -2.44 -0.59 -19.62
N LEU A 65 -1.55 -0.55 -18.62
CA LEU A 65 -1.89 -0.29 -17.22
C LEU A 65 -1.18 0.98 -16.73
N SER A 66 -1.80 1.69 -15.79
CA SER A 66 -1.06 2.61 -14.94
C SER A 66 -0.23 1.82 -13.92
N ALA A 67 0.92 2.38 -13.54
CA ALA A 67 1.80 1.84 -12.52
C ALA A 67 1.06 1.68 -11.18
N GLY A 68 0.23 2.67 -10.81
CA GLY A 68 -0.60 2.62 -9.61
C GLY A 68 -1.64 1.50 -9.61
N LEU A 69 -2.27 1.21 -10.77
CA LEU A 69 -3.22 0.11 -10.89
C LEU A 69 -2.52 -1.25 -10.75
N ALA A 70 -1.39 -1.43 -11.44
CA ALA A 70 -0.59 -2.66 -11.32
C ALA A 70 -0.13 -2.88 -9.86
N ALA A 71 0.41 -1.85 -9.22
CA ALA A 71 0.85 -1.90 -7.83
C ALA A 71 -0.29 -2.15 -6.84
N THR A 72 -1.50 -1.64 -7.09
CA THR A 72 -2.69 -1.90 -6.24
C THR A 72 -3.11 -3.37 -6.29
N ALA A 73 -3.01 -4.01 -7.46
CA ALA A 73 -3.26 -5.45 -7.59
C ALA A 73 -2.21 -6.27 -6.82
N LEU A 74 -0.93 -5.91 -6.94
CA LEU A 74 0.16 -6.53 -6.20
C LEU A 74 0.01 -6.35 -4.68
N LEU A 75 -0.38 -5.16 -4.21
CA LEU A 75 -0.67 -4.90 -2.80
C LEU A 75 -1.77 -5.81 -2.26
N THR A 76 -2.86 -5.98 -3.01
CA THR A 76 -3.97 -6.84 -2.61
C THR A 76 -3.51 -8.29 -2.44
N GLN A 77 -2.67 -8.78 -3.35
CA GLN A 77 -2.11 -10.13 -3.27
C GLN A 77 -1.11 -10.26 -2.11
N ALA A 78 -0.23 -9.28 -1.94
CA ALA A 78 0.80 -9.26 -0.90
C ALA A 78 0.21 -9.20 0.51
N LEU A 79 -0.92 -8.51 0.71
CA LEU A 79 -1.66 -8.53 1.98
C LEU A 79 -2.16 -9.93 2.32
N GLY A 80 -2.71 -10.64 1.33
CA GLY A 80 -3.13 -12.03 1.48
C GLY A 80 -1.96 -12.95 1.84
N ASP A 81 -0.81 -12.80 1.17
CA ASP A 81 0.37 -13.60 1.48
C ASP A 81 0.96 -13.29 2.85
N ALA A 82 0.89 -12.03 3.27
CA ALA A 82 1.31 -11.59 4.59
C ALA A 82 0.34 -12.01 5.70
N ALA A 83 -0.78 -12.67 5.37
CA ALA A 83 -1.87 -13.00 6.29
C ALA A 83 -2.40 -11.76 7.05
N ILE A 84 -2.52 -10.64 6.32
CA ILE A 84 -3.10 -9.40 6.83
C ILE A 84 -4.55 -9.32 6.38
N ASP A 85 -5.47 -9.58 7.32
CA ASP A 85 -6.92 -9.55 7.09
C ASP A 85 -7.56 -8.17 7.33
N ALA A 86 -6.74 -7.17 7.68
CA ALA A 86 -7.22 -5.82 7.97
C ALA A 86 -7.79 -5.15 6.70
N PRO A 87 -8.79 -4.25 6.82
CA PRO A 87 -9.40 -3.61 5.66
C PRO A 87 -8.38 -2.84 4.81
N LEU A 88 -8.52 -2.96 3.48
CA LEU A 88 -7.80 -2.14 2.50
C LEU A 88 -8.71 -1.01 2.00
N TRP A 89 -8.28 0.23 2.16
CA TRP A 89 -8.90 1.41 1.56
C TRP A 89 -8.01 1.98 0.46
N CYS A 90 -8.54 2.07 -0.77
CA CYS A 90 -7.85 2.69 -1.90
C CYS A 90 -8.39 4.12 -2.10
N ALA A 91 -7.52 5.12 -1.97
CA ALA A 91 -7.89 6.49 -2.27
C ALA A 91 -7.65 6.81 -3.76
N THR A 92 -8.64 7.42 -4.40
CA THR A 92 -8.57 7.95 -5.77
C THR A 92 -8.91 9.44 -5.77
N ARG A 93 -8.72 10.12 -6.91
CA ARG A 93 -9.10 11.53 -7.11
C ARG A 93 -10.38 11.64 -7.92
#